data_AF-A0A515HJC8-F1
#
_entry.id   AF-A0A515HJC8-F1
#
_cell.length_a   1.000
_cell.length_b   1.000
_cell.length_c   1.000
_cell.angle_alpha   90.00
_cell.angle_beta   90.00
_cell.angle_gamma   90.00
#
_symmetry.space_group_name_H-M   'P 1'
#
loop_
_entity.id
_entity.type
_entity.pdbx_description
1 polymer ?
#
loop_
_entity_poly.entity_id
_entity_poly.type
_entity_poly.pdbx_seq_one_letter_code
_entity_poly.pdbx_strand_id
1 'polypeptide(L)'
;MQVEVNEEKSRTVDLDCGESFGFLGFDFRRLRSIKRQVWRAHYTPKLKKRTALLRKLKEVFRRYQSQPVDRVVQLINPVLRGWVNYFAVGHSSECFSFIQDWVEKKVRRHLERSRNRRGFGWKTWSRRWLYDELKLFNGYRVRRRPSTKAAPA
;
A
#
# COMPACT_ATOMS: atom_id res chain seq x y z
N MET A 1 -5.13 -19.68 -32.44
CA MET A 1 -5.44 -18.37 -31.83
C MET A 1 -4.65 -17.31 -32.59
N GLN A 2 -5.30 -16.39 -33.31
CA GLN A 2 -4.66 -15.23 -33.93
C GLN A 2 -4.87 -14.02 -33.01
N VAL A 3 -3.83 -13.61 -32.29
CA VAL A 3 -3.82 -12.37 -31.49
C VAL A 3 -2.51 -11.66 -31.78
N GLU A 4 -2.59 -10.39 -32.16
CA GLU A 4 -1.44 -9.55 -32.50
C GLU A 4 -0.85 -8.88 -31.25
N VAL A 5 0.47 -8.70 -31.24
CA VAL A 5 1.21 -8.06 -30.15
C VAL A 5 1.06 -6.54 -30.27
N ASN A 6 0.69 -5.89 -29.18
CA ASN A 6 0.69 -4.43 -29.10
C ASN A 6 2.12 -3.92 -28.84
N GLU A 7 2.75 -3.34 -29.86
CA GLU A 7 4.14 -2.86 -29.81
C GLU A 7 4.34 -1.67 -28.84
N GLU A 8 3.32 -0.84 -28.63
CA GLU A 8 3.41 0.28 -27.65
C GLU A 8 3.49 -0.19 -26.19
N LYS A 9 2.95 -1.37 -25.90
CA LYS A 9 2.89 -1.95 -24.54
C LYS A 9 3.96 -3.01 -24.30
N SER A 10 4.60 -3.48 -25.36
CA SER A 10 5.52 -4.62 -25.34
C SER A 10 6.94 -4.14 -25.59
N ARG A 11 7.82 -4.37 -24.62
CA ARG A 11 9.25 -4.10 -24.77
C ARG A 11 10.06 -5.16 -24.05
N THR A 12 11.20 -5.52 -24.61
CA THR A 12 12.24 -6.28 -23.92
C THR A 12 13.01 -5.33 -23.01
N VAL A 13 13.29 -5.75 -21.78
CA VAL A 13 14.09 -4.99 -20.80
C VAL A 13 15.21 -5.86 -20.27
N ASP A 14 16.39 -5.26 -20.14
CA ASP A 14 17.56 -5.86 -19.53
C ASP A 14 17.66 -5.43 -18.05
N LEU A 15 17.29 -6.36 -17.17
CA LEU A 15 17.36 -6.14 -15.74
C LEU A 15 18.81 -6.06 -15.20
N ASP A 16 19.80 -6.55 -15.95
CA ASP A 16 21.21 -6.57 -15.54
C ASP A 16 21.83 -5.17 -15.69
N CYS A 17 21.34 -4.39 -16.65
CA CYS A 17 21.67 -2.99 -16.85
C CYS A 17 20.89 -2.02 -15.94
N GLY A 18 20.17 -2.53 -14.93
CA GLY A 18 19.42 -1.71 -13.97
C GLY A 18 18.05 -1.24 -14.47
N GLU A 19 17.55 -1.76 -15.59
CA GLU A 19 16.21 -1.44 -16.07
C GLU A 19 15.11 -2.00 -15.17
N SER A 20 13.89 -1.51 -15.39
CA SER A 20 12.71 -1.96 -14.67
C SER A 20 11.54 -2.17 -15.61
N PHE A 21 10.68 -3.13 -15.29
CA PHE A 21 9.41 -3.30 -15.96
C PHE A 21 8.30 -3.49 -14.95
N GLY A 22 7.09 -3.23 -15.41
CA GLY A 22 5.97 -3.12 -14.53
C GLY A 22 4.84 -4.07 -14.88
N PHE A 23 4.64 -5.11 -14.07
CA PHE A 23 3.67 -6.18 -14.32
C PHE A 23 2.66 -6.31 -13.17
N LEU A 24 1.38 -6.52 -13.50
CA LEU A 24 0.26 -6.69 -12.54
C LEU A 24 0.19 -5.65 -11.40
N GLY A 25 0.63 -4.42 -11.66
CA GLY A 25 0.64 -3.34 -10.67
C GLY A 25 1.88 -3.30 -9.77
N PHE A 26 2.87 -4.16 -10.02
CA PHE A 26 4.19 -4.11 -9.41
C PHE A 26 5.23 -3.52 -10.37
N ASP A 27 6.30 -2.98 -9.82
CA ASP A 27 7.53 -2.60 -10.51
C ASP A 27 8.61 -3.61 -10.14
N PHE A 28 9.20 -4.27 -11.13
CA PHE A 28 10.23 -5.29 -10.97
C PHE A 28 11.59 -4.72 -11.33
N ARG A 29 12.59 -5.00 -10.50
CA ARG A 29 13.98 -4.59 -10.64
C ARG A 29 14.90 -5.72 -10.18
N ARG A 30 16.13 -5.75 -10.68
CA ARG A 30 17.20 -6.58 -10.14
C ARG A 30 18.07 -5.72 -9.22
N LEU A 31 18.15 -6.09 -7.95
CA LEU A 31 18.98 -5.38 -6.97
C LEU A 31 20.01 -6.33 -6.35
N ARG A 32 21.21 -5.80 -6.11
CA ARG A 32 22.26 -6.52 -5.39
C ARG A 32 22.02 -6.36 -3.89
N SER A 33 21.86 -7.48 -3.19
CA SER A 33 21.75 -7.47 -1.73
C SER A 33 23.08 -7.05 -1.11
N ILE A 34 23.11 -5.94 -0.38
CA ILE A 34 24.34 -5.46 0.30
C ILE A 34 24.86 -6.51 1.30
N LYS A 35 23.97 -7.14 2.07
CA LYS A 35 24.35 -8.11 3.11
C LYS A 35 24.86 -9.44 2.55
N ARG A 36 24.21 -9.95 1.51
CA ARG A 36 24.50 -11.30 0.97
C ARG A 36 25.30 -11.28 -0.32
N GLN A 37 25.58 -10.10 -0.87
CA GLN A 37 26.30 -9.88 -2.13
C GLN A 37 25.70 -10.61 -3.35
N VAL A 38 24.44 -11.06 -3.26
CA VAL A 38 23.72 -11.77 -4.33
C VAL A 38 22.67 -10.88 -4.98
N TRP A 39 22.51 -11.04 -6.30
CA TRP A 39 21.44 -10.42 -7.07
C TRP A 39 20.09 -11.08 -6.79
N ARG A 40 19.05 -10.28 -6.56
CA ARG A 40 17.70 -10.77 -6.32
C ARG A 40 16.67 -9.91 -7.04
N ALA A 41 15.55 -10.55 -7.40
CA ALA A 41 14.38 -9.84 -7.87
C ALA A 41 13.78 -9.01 -6.72
N HIS A 42 13.71 -7.71 -6.95
CA HIS A 42 13.05 -6.75 -6.08
C HIS A 42 11.77 -6.29 -6.77
N TYR A 43 10.65 -6.34 -6.06
CA TYR A 43 9.36 -5.95 -6.62
C TYR A 43 8.50 -5.22 -5.60
N THR A 44 8.04 -4.04 -5.98
CA THR A 44 7.28 -3.12 -5.14
C THR A 44 5.98 -2.70 -5.83
N PRO A 45 4.93 -2.33 -5.09
CA PRO A 45 3.72 -1.79 -5.70
C PRO A 45 4.04 -0.51 -6.49
N LYS A 46 3.53 -0.40 -7.72
CA LYS A 46 3.73 0.81 -8.53
C LYS A 46 3.18 2.04 -7.81
N LEU A 47 3.89 3.15 -7.92
CA LEU A 47 3.45 4.44 -7.39
C LEU A 47 2.04 4.83 -7.88
N LYS A 48 1.73 4.57 -9.15
CA LYS A 48 0.38 4.80 -9.71
C LYS A 48 -0.73 4.06 -8.93
N LYS A 49 -0.47 2.83 -8.47
CA LYS A 49 -1.43 2.02 -7.69
C LYS A 49 -1.60 2.56 -6.27
N ARG A 50 -0.51 3.02 -5.64
CA ARG A 50 -0.55 3.73 -4.36
C ARG A 50 -1.38 5.02 -4.47
N THR A 51 -1.10 5.85 -5.47
CA THR A 51 -1.83 7.12 -5.69
C THR A 51 -3.31 6.89 -5.95
N ALA A 52 -3.67 5.85 -6.72
CA ALA A 52 -5.07 5.48 -6.95
C ALA A 52 -5.79 5.11 -5.65
N LEU A 53 -5.15 4.33 -4.76
CA LEU A 53 -5.69 4.04 -3.44
C LEU A 53 -5.94 5.33 -2.64
N LEU A 54 -4.92 6.20 -2.53
CA LEU A 54 -5.03 7.43 -1.76
C LEU A 54 -6.11 8.37 -2.29
N ARG A 55 -6.30 8.43 -3.61
CA ARG A 55 -7.40 9.19 -4.24
C ARG A 55 -8.75 8.64 -3.82
N LYS A 56 -8.97 7.33 -3.93
CA LYS A 56 -10.20 6.67 -3.48
C LYS A 56 -10.48 6.93 -2.00
N LEU A 57 -9.47 6.79 -1.14
CA LEU A 57 -9.63 7.09 0.29
C LEU A 57 -9.96 8.57 0.53
N LYS A 58 -9.28 9.49 -0.16
CA LYS A 58 -9.52 10.93 -0.06
C LYS A 58 -10.95 11.30 -0.46
N GLU A 59 -11.51 10.65 -1.47
CA GLU A 59 -12.91 10.83 -1.88
C GLU A 59 -13.88 10.39 -0.77
N VAL A 60 -13.62 9.25 -0.12
CA VAL A 60 -14.42 8.81 1.04
C VAL A 60 -14.38 9.88 2.14
N PHE A 61 -13.18 10.32 2.57
CA PHE A 61 -13.07 11.37 3.59
C PHE A 61 -13.76 12.69 3.19
N ARG A 62 -13.72 13.07 1.91
CA ARG A 62 -14.37 14.28 1.42
C ARG A 62 -15.90 14.15 1.44
N ARG A 63 -16.43 13.02 0.97
CA ARG A 63 -17.88 12.78 0.88
C ARG A 63 -18.53 12.68 2.26
N TYR A 64 -17.84 12.06 3.22
CA TYR A 64 -18.36 11.80 4.55
C TYR A 64 -17.80 12.76 5.61
N GLN A 65 -17.41 13.98 5.23
CA GLN A 65 -16.73 14.94 6.12
C GLN A 65 -17.51 15.30 7.40
N SER A 66 -18.84 15.30 7.34
CA SER A 66 -19.73 15.66 8.46
C SER A 66 -20.23 14.44 9.24
N GLN A 67 -19.79 13.24 8.88
CA GLN A 67 -20.24 11.98 9.46
C GLN A 67 -19.29 11.54 10.58
N PRO A 68 -19.78 10.74 11.56
CA PRO A 68 -18.93 10.22 12.62
C PRO A 68 -17.78 9.41 12.05
N VAL A 69 -16.63 9.48 12.73
CA VAL A 69 -15.39 8.82 12.27
C VAL A 69 -15.57 7.31 12.12
N ASP A 70 -16.39 6.68 12.97
CA ASP A 70 -16.64 5.24 12.95
C ASP A 70 -17.21 4.81 11.60
N ARG A 71 -18.15 5.61 11.06
CA ARG A 71 -18.74 5.35 9.74
C ARG A 71 -17.69 5.45 8.64
N VAL A 72 -16.79 6.43 8.72
CA VAL A 72 -15.69 6.57 7.76
C VAL A 72 -14.74 5.39 7.85
N VAL A 73 -14.39 4.94 9.06
CA VAL A 73 -13.51 3.79 9.29
C VAL A 73 -14.12 2.50 8.73
N GLN A 74 -15.43 2.28 8.94
CA GLN A 74 -16.15 1.14 8.34
C GLN A 74 -16.07 1.12 6.81
N LEU A 75 -16.07 2.30 6.15
CA LEU A 75 -15.98 2.39 4.69
C LEU A 75 -14.56 2.17 4.16
N ILE A 76 -13.53 2.69 4.84
CA ILE A 76 -12.14 2.57 4.37
C ILE A 76 -11.52 1.21 4.69
N ASN A 77 -11.93 0.56 5.79
CA ASN A 77 -11.33 -0.70 6.24
C ASN A 77 -11.37 -1.82 5.19
N PRO A 78 -12.50 -2.12 4.52
CA PRO A 78 -12.54 -3.12 3.45
C PRO A 78 -11.63 -2.76 2.26
N VAL A 79 -11.54 -1.48 1.91
CA VAL A 79 -10.68 -1.00 0.81
C VAL A 79 -9.21 -1.23 1.14
N LEU A 80 -8.79 -0.87 2.35
CA LEU A 80 -7.43 -1.08 2.84
C LEU A 80 -7.09 -2.56 2.92
N ARG A 81 -8.01 -3.37 3.49
CA ARG A 81 -7.84 -4.82 3.62
C ARG A 81 -7.65 -5.48 2.26
N GLY A 82 -8.49 -5.16 1.28
CA GLY A 82 -8.38 -5.71 -0.07
C GLY A 82 -7.07 -5.31 -0.75
N TRP A 83 -6.69 -4.04 -0.63
CA TRP A 83 -5.45 -3.54 -1.22
C TRP A 83 -4.21 -4.20 -0.60
N VAL A 84 -4.16 -4.30 0.73
CA VAL A 84 -3.07 -4.98 1.43
C VAL A 84 -3.03 -6.45 1.08
N ASN A 85 -4.17 -7.16 1.06
CA ASN A 85 -4.20 -8.57 0.68
C ASN A 85 -3.63 -8.83 -0.73
N TYR A 86 -3.89 -7.94 -1.69
CA TYR A 86 -3.34 -8.06 -3.04
C TYR A 86 -1.83 -7.76 -3.09
N PHE A 87 -1.39 -6.68 -2.43
CA PHE A 87 0.00 -6.22 -2.48
C PHE A 87 0.91 -6.83 -1.40
N ALA A 88 0.41 -7.72 -0.53
CA ALA A 88 1.16 -8.30 0.59
C ALA A 88 2.16 -9.37 0.15
N VAL A 89 2.87 -9.13 -0.95
CA VAL A 89 3.90 -9.99 -1.51
C VAL A 89 5.15 -9.15 -1.74
N GLY A 90 6.34 -9.75 -1.57
CA GLY A 90 7.61 -9.11 -1.93
C GLY A 90 8.03 -7.97 -1.02
N HIS A 91 8.32 -6.82 -1.62
CA HIS A 91 8.98 -5.69 -0.96
C HIS A 91 8.00 -4.53 -0.74
N SER A 92 6.78 -4.84 -0.32
CA SER A 92 5.70 -3.85 -0.13
C SER A 92 5.69 -3.16 1.23
N SER A 93 6.58 -3.51 2.16
CA SER A 93 6.57 -3.03 3.55
C SER A 93 6.65 -1.50 3.65
N GLU A 94 7.56 -0.87 2.89
CA GLU A 94 7.69 0.59 2.89
C GLU A 94 6.43 1.28 2.37
N CYS A 95 5.82 0.71 1.33
CA CYS A 95 4.57 1.20 0.77
C CYS A 95 3.42 1.09 1.79
N PHE A 96 3.40 -0.01 2.55
CA PHE A 96 2.41 -0.25 3.59
C PHE A 96 2.55 0.72 4.75
N SER A 97 3.77 0.94 5.25
CA SER A 97 4.05 1.93 6.29
C SER A 97 3.61 3.33 5.87
N PHE A 98 3.91 3.72 4.63
CA PHE A 98 3.48 5.02 4.09
C PHE A 98 1.94 5.16 4.09
N ILE A 99 1.23 4.12 3.65
CA ILE A 99 -0.24 4.14 3.61
C ILE A 99 -0.80 4.20 5.05
N GLN A 100 -0.26 3.40 5.96
CA GLN A 100 -0.66 3.38 7.36
C GLN A 100 -0.52 4.76 7.99
N ASP A 101 0.64 5.40 7.86
CA ASP A 101 0.88 6.75 8.40
C ASP A 101 -0.05 7.80 7.78
N TRP A 102 -0.31 7.71 6.48
CA TRP A 102 -1.23 8.63 5.81
C TRP A 102 -2.67 8.47 6.30
N VAL A 103 -3.14 7.22 6.43
CA VAL A 103 -4.49 6.91 6.91
C VAL A 103 -4.66 7.38 8.35
N GLU A 104 -3.71 7.07 9.22
CA GLU A 104 -3.71 7.54 10.61
C GLU A 104 -3.82 9.06 10.71
N LYS A 105 -3.02 9.80 9.92
CA LYS A 105 -3.07 11.27 9.85
C LYS A 105 -4.43 11.76 9.35
N LYS A 106 -5.03 11.08 8.38
CA LYS A 106 -6.36 11.46 7.85
C LYS A 106 -7.49 11.24 8.84
N VAL A 107 -7.51 10.11 9.52
CA VAL A 107 -8.49 9.81 10.57
C VAL A 107 -8.37 10.84 11.71
N ARG A 108 -7.16 11.10 12.18
CA ARG A 108 -6.89 12.16 13.17
C ARG A 108 -7.37 13.54 12.73
N ARG A 109 -7.14 13.90 11.47
CA ARG A 109 -7.60 15.19 10.94
C ARG A 109 -9.12 15.28 10.87
N HIS A 110 -9.80 14.16 10.57
CA HIS A 110 -11.26 14.06 10.57
C HIS A 110 -11.83 14.31 11.97
N LEU A 111 -11.25 13.65 12.99
CA LEU A 111 -11.60 13.82 14.40
C LEU A 111 -11.42 15.25 14.91
N GLU A 112 -10.30 15.89 14.59
CA GLU A 112 -10.09 17.28 15.02
C GLU A 112 -11.03 18.23 14.29
N ARG A 113 -11.34 17.96 13.01
CA ARG A 113 -12.26 18.78 12.23
C ARG A 113 -13.68 18.72 12.76
N SER A 114 -14.17 17.56 13.19
CA SER A 114 -15.51 17.46 13.80
C SER A 114 -15.62 18.21 15.12
N ARG A 115 -14.49 18.49 15.77
CA ARG A 115 -14.39 19.30 17.00
C ARG A 115 -14.07 20.77 16.74
N ASN A 116 -14.08 21.22 15.48
CA ASN A 116 -13.64 22.56 15.05
C ASN A 116 -12.20 22.91 15.48
N ARG A 117 -11.33 21.91 15.63
CA ARG A 117 -9.93 22.08 16.02
C ARG A 117 -8.97 21.95 14.84
N ARG A 118 -7.85 22.67 14.95
CA ARG A 118 -6.74 22.60 13.99
C ARG A 118 -5.74 21.52 14.41
N GLY A 119 -5.02 20.97 13.43
CA GLY A 119 -4.02 19.92 13.66
C GLY A 119 -4.60 18.50 13.64
N PHE A 120 -3.86 17.58 14.27
CA PHE A 120 -4.08 16.13 14.25
C PHE A 120 -4.35 15.53 15.64
N GLY A 121 -4.30 16.31 16.72
CA GLY A 121 -4.61 15.80 18.06
C GLY A 121 -3.71 14.65 18.53
N TRP A 122 -2.39 14.68 18.24
CA TRP A 122 -1.45 13.59 18.57
C TRP A 122 -1.47 13.17 20.05
N LYS A 123 -1.65 14.14 20.95
CA LYS A 123 -1.75 13.90 22.41
C LYS A 123 -3.09 13.29 22.83
N THR A 124 -4.15 13.53 22.05
CA THR A 124 -5.52 13.08 22.36
C THR A 124 -5.79 11.71 21.73
N TRP A 125 -5.38 11.51 20.48
CA TRP A 125 -5.68 10.32 19.68
C TRP A 125 -4.43 9.47 19.52
N SER A 126 -4.13 8.68 20.54
CA SER A 126 -3.01 7.74 20.53
C SER A 126 -3.19 6.71 19.40
N ARG A 127 -2.08 6.14 18.92
CA ARG A 127 -2.14 5.04 17.92
C ARG A 127 -2.98 3.88 18.45
N ARG A 128 -2.78 3.52 19.72
CA ARG A 128 -3.54 2.47 20.38
C ARG A 128 -5.04 2.72 20.31
N TRP A 129 -5.49 3.94 20.65
CA TRP A 129 -6.91 4.31 20.60
C TRP A 129 -7.50 4.19 19.18
N LEU A 130 -6.76 4.58 18.13
CA LEU A 130 -7.23 4.42 16.74
C LEU A 130 -7.48 2.94 16.37
N TYR A 131 -6.67 2.02 16.88
CA TYR A 131 -6.78 0.61 16.55
C TYR A 131 -7.74 -0.14 17.47
N ASP A 132 -7.70 0.16 18.78
CA ASP A 132 -8.47 -0.54 19.80
C ASP A 132 -9.93 -0.05 19.81
N GLU A 133 -10.17 1.27 19.74
CA GLU A 133 -11.52 1.84 19.82
C GLU A 133 -12.16 1.96 18.44
N LEU A 134 -11.52 2.64 17.49
CA LEU A 134 -12.11 2.84 16.16
C LEU A 134 -12.04 1.58 15.27
N LYS A 135 -11.36 0.52 15.71
CA LYS A 135 -11.10 -0.68 14.92
C LYS A 135 -10.48 -0.36 13.55
N LEU A 136 -9.60 0.65 13.49
CA LEU A 136 -8.91 1.01 12.26
C LEU A 136 -8.09 -0.20 11.76
N PHE A 137 -8.07 -0.43 10.45
CA PHE A 137 -7.30 -1.53 9.87
C PHE A 137 -5.80 -1.41 10.23
N ASN A 138 -5.20 -2.47 10.80
CA ASN A 138 -3.77 -2.51 11.17
C ASN A 138 -2.95 -3.57 10.41
N GLY A 139 -3.57 -4.33 9.50
CA GLY A 139 -3.01 -5.53 8.88
C GLY A 139 -1.91 -5.30 7.84
N TYR A 140 -1.17 -4.19 7.93
CA TYR A 140 -0.12 -3.75 7.02
C TYR A 140 1.14 -4.63 7.08
N ARG A 141 1.01 -5.90 6.72
CA ARG A 141 2.09 -6.88 6.79
C ARG A 141 2.25 -7.59 5.45
N VAL A 142 3.50 -7.72 5.02
CA VAL A 142 3.84 -8.56 3.87
C VAL A 142 3.76 -10.02 4.30
N ARG A 143 3.14 -10.87 3.48
CA ARG A 143 3.16 -12.32 3.68
C ARG A 143 4.55 -12.83 3.34
N ARG A 144 5.26 -13.38 4.32
CA ARG A 144 6.45 -14.17 4.04
C ARG A 144 5.99 -15.45 3.35
N ARG A 145 6.43 -15.71 2.12
CA ARG A 145 6.26 -17.04 1.52
C ARG A 145 6.98 -18.05 2.43
N PRO A 146 6.38 -19.22 2.73
CA PRO A 146 7.13 -20.36 3.22
C PRO A 146 8.30 -20.62 2.27
N SER A 147 9.44 -21.07 2.80
CA SER A 147 10.56 -21.53 1.97
C SER A 147 10.03 -22.52 0.93
N THR A 148 10.23 -22.23 -0.36
CA THR A 148 9.84 -23.13 -1.44
C THR A 148 10.53 -24.47 -1.19
N LYS A 149 9.75 -25.56 -1.05
CA LYS A 149 10.30 -26.91 -0.84
C LYS A 149 11.05 -27.46 -2.05
N ALA A 150 10.93 -26.83 -3.22
CA ALA A 150 11.61 -27.24 -4.44
C ALA A 150 12.74 -26.27 -4.79
N ALA A 151 13.94 -26.82 -4.95
CA ALA A 151 15.05 -26.14 -5.60
C ALA A 151 14.76 -26.06 -7.12
N PRO A 152 15.20 -24.99 -7.81
CA PRO A 152 15.16 -24.97 -9.26
C PRO A 152 16.06 -26.09 -9.82
N ALA A 153 15.54 -26.80 -10.82
CA ALA A 153 16.25 -27.85 -11.57
C ALA A 153 17.39 -27.28 -12.40
#